data_AF-A0A667X7L8-F1
#
_entry.id   AF-A0A667X7L8-F1
#
_cell.length_a   1.000
_cell.length_b   1.000
_cell.length_c   1.000
_cell.angle_alpha   90.00
_cell.angle_beta   90.00
_cell.angle_gamma   90.00
#
_symmetry.space_group_name_H-M   'P 1'
#
loop_
_entity.id
_entity.type
_entity.pdbx_description
1 polymer ?
#
loop_
_entity_poly.entity_id
_entity_poly.type
_entity_poly.pdbx_seq_one_letter_code
_entity_poly.pdbx_strand_id
1 'polypeptide(L)'
;MSHNTILAVVCLSICLSVCLGSSSHISIKMNQSINSLLQHYPISDDDRYNGKPVFSKDLLGSKMESVSPLSLSQDWGKRVFMVSVLEAYEKLLGQMLSEPPLNSSAQNCSDGRAGTGPLAHSLCFVLRAVRDLRRHHYRSLEPDRNKLLGGLQAVQKIQEDIKRRVVWSKALWELQWLYQEASSLVEKRAQRRRRRRQAQRVKNPQRG
;
A
#
# COMPACT_ATOMS: atom_id res chain seq x y z
N MET A 1 43.56 -13.30 -19.61
CA MET A 1 42.26 -12.89 -19.02
C MET A 1 41.54 -12.08 -20.07
N SER A 2 40.39 -12.55 -20.54
CA SER A 2 39.71 -12.00 -21.72
C SER A 2 38.96 -10.72 -21.36
N HIS A 3 39.00 -9.72 -22.25
CA HIS A 3 38.32 -8.41 -22.09
C HIS A 3 36.84 -8.53 -21.68
N ASN A 4 36.20 -9.63 -22.07
CA ASN A 4 34.80 -9.93 -21.78
C ASN A 4 34.52 -10.20 -20.29
N THR A 5 35.49 -10.71 -19.52
CA THR A 5 35.29 -10.94 -18.08
C THR A 5 35.31 -9.65 -17.28
N ILE A 6 36.12 -8.68 -17.71
CA ILE A 6 36.24 -7.36 -17.05
C ILE A 6 34.95 -6.56 -17.25
N LEU A 7 34.42 -6.54 -18.48
CA LEU A 7 33.16 -5.86 -18.80
C LEU A 7 31.96 -6.49 -18.08
N ALA A 8 31.92 -7.82 -17.95
CA ALA A 8 30.87 -8.52 -17.23
C ALA A 8 30.86 -8.19 -15.73
N VAL A 9 32.05 -8.11 -15.11
CA VAL A 9 32.18 -7.76 -13.68
C VAL A 9 31.79 -6.31 -13.41
N VAL A 10 32.16 -5.38 -14.30
CA VAL A 10 31.76 -3.97 -14.20
C VAL A 10 30.25 -3.80 -14.42
N CYS A 11 29.66 -4.55 -15.35
CA CYS A 11 28.21 -4.51 -15.58
C CYS A 11 27.45 -5.10 -14.37
N LEU A 12 27.92 -6.20 -13.79
CA LEU A 12 27.35 -6.80 -12.58
C LEU A 12 27.46 -5.88 -11.36
N SER A 13 28.57 -5.16 -11.18
CA SER A 13 28.74 -4.25 -10.04
C SER A 13 27.83 -3.02 -10.14
N ILE A 14 27.65 -2.47 -11.35
CA ILE A 14 26.71 -1.37 -11.61
C ILE A 14 25.27 -1.86 -11.43
N CYS A 15 24.91 -3.05 -11.94
CA CYS A 15 23.60 -3.64 -11.71
C CYS A 15 23.30 -3.87 -10.22
N LEU A 16 24.28 -4.32 -9.44
CA LEU A 16 24.10 -4.50 -7.99
C LEU A 16 23.94 -3.14 -7.28
N SER A 17 24.70 -2.10 -7.67
CA SER A 17 24.58 -0.77 -7.04
C SER A 17 23.21 -0.10 -7.24
N VAL A 18 22.55 -0.34 -8.38
CA VAL A 18 21.20 0.19 -8.65
C VAL A 18 20.11 -0.64 -7.95
N CYS A 19 20.35 -1.94 -7.74
CA CYS A 19 19.38 -2.83 -7.09
C CYS A 19 19.40 -2.81 -5.56
N LEU A 20 20.47 -2.30 -4.91
CA LEU A 20 20.54 -2.24 -3.44
C LEU A 20 19.80 -1.02 -2.82
N GLY A 21 19.36 -0.04 -3.60
CA GLY A 21 18.72 1.19 -3.11
C GLY A 21 17.24 1.11 -2.72
N SER A 22 16.66 -0.08 -2.52
CA SER A 22 15.22 -0.22 -2.28
C SER A 22 14.84 -1.24 -1.21
N SER A 23 15.56 -1.27 -0.09
CA SER A 23 14.92 -1.69 1.16
C SER A 23 14.12 -0.51 1.69
N SER A 24 12.79 -0.59 1.63
CA SER A 24 11.90 0.41 2.23
C SER A 24 12.01 0.36 3.76
N HIS A 25 13.10 0.93 4.29
CA HIS A 25 13.31 1.14 5.71
C HIS A 25 12.71 2.49 6.10
N ILE A 26 11.91 2.47 7.17
CA ILE A 26 11.48 3.69 7.85
C ILE A 26 12.74 4.48 8.22
N SER A 27 12.81 5.76 7.84
CA SER A 27 13.99 6.57 8.15
C SER A 27 14.19 6.69 9.67
N ILE A 28 15.45 6.75 10.12
CA ILE A 28 15.78 6.89 11.55
C ILE A 28 15.03 8.07 12.17
N LYS A 29 14.96 9.19 11.44
CA LYS A 29 14.23 10.40 11.84
C LYS A 29 12.73 10.16 12.01
N MET A 30 12.10 9.40 11.11
CA MET A 30 10.68 9.03 11.22
C MET A 30 10.41 8.18 12.45
N ASN A 31 11.27 7.20 12.73
CA ASN A 31 11.13 6.35 13.91
C ASN A 31 11.29 7.15 15.21
N GLN A 32 12.28 8.04 15.27
CA GLN A 32 12.47 8.96 16.41
C GLN A 32 11.23 9.83 16.64
N SER A 33 10.70 10.46 15.58
CA SER A 33 9.48 11.26 15.69
C SER A 33 8.29 10.43 16.17
N ILE A 34 8.07 9.22 15.64
CA ILE A 34 6.99 8.33 16.11
C ILE A 34 7.15 7.99 17.59
N ASN A 35 8.36 7.65 18.04
CA ASN A 35 8.59 7.32 19.45
C ASN A 35 8.36 8.53 20.37
N SER A 36 8.79 9.73 19.96
CA SER A 36 8.46 10.95 20.71
C SER A 36 6.95 11.18 20.80
N LEU A 37 6.19 10.91 19.73
CA LEU A 37 4.74 11.00 19.76
C LEU A 37 4.13 9.95 20.70
N LEU A 38 4.59 8.70 20.66
CA LEU A 38 4.08 7.62 21.51
C LEU A 38 4.33 7.87 23.01
N GLN A 39 5.39 8.61 23.37
CA GLN A 39 5.62 9.04 24.76
C GLN A 39 4.58 10.07 25.23
N HIS A 40 4.08 10.92 24.32
CA HIS A 40 3.08 11.94 24.63
C HIS A 40 1.64 11.40 24.59
N TYR A 41 1.40 10.33 23.84
CA TYR A 41 0.09 9.65 23.78
C TYR A 41 0.23 8.22 24.35
N PRO A 42 0.37 8.08 25.68
CA PRO A 42 0.51 6.77 26.31
C PRO A 42 -0.78 5.97 26.15
N ILE A 43 -0.61 4.67 25.89
CA ILE A 43 -1.69 3.69 25.77
C ILE A 43 -1.27 2.52 26.65
N SER A 44 -2.19 1.99 27.45
CA SER A 44 -1.93 0.80 28.27
C SER A 44 -1.63 -0.41 27.36
N ASP A 45 -0.86 -1.38 27.86
CA ASP A 45 -0.62 -2.60 27.08
C ASP A 45 -1.92 -3.39 26.84
N ASP A 46 -2.87 -3.35 27.79
CA ASP A 46 -4.19 -3.95 27.63
C ASP A 46 -4.96 -3.33 26.45
N ASP A 47 -4.96 -2.01 26.33
CA ASP A 47 -5.63 -1.31 25.23
C ASP A 47 -4.89 -1.49 23.90
N ARG A 48 -3.56 -1.53 23.93
CA ARG A 48 -2.72 -1.72 22.75
C ARG A 48 -2.88 -3.12 22.15
N TYR A 49 -3.03 -4.13 23.00
CA TYR A 49 -3.07 -5.54 22.62
C TYR A 49 -4.45 -6.19 22.78
N ASN A 50 -5.52 -5.39 22.84
CA ASN A 50 -6.92 -5.85 22.96
C ASN A 50 -7.48 -6.67 21.76
N GLY A 51 -6.64 -7.03 20.78
CA GLY A 51 -7.04 -7.79 19.60
C GLY A 51 -7.84 -7.00 18.54
N LYS A 52 -8.03 -5.69 18.73
CA LYS A 52 -8.78 -4.81 17.82
C LYS A 52 -7.85 -3.77 17.18
N PRO A 53 -7.03 -4.16 16.18
CA PRO A 53 -6.17 -3.20 15.50
C PRO A 53 -7.00 -2.12 14.78
N VAL A 54 -6.54 -0.88 14.80
CA VAL A 54 -7.19 0.26 14.09
C VAL A 54 -7.35 -0.03 12.59
N PHE A 55 -6.36 -0.72 12.01
CA PHE A 55 -6.42 -1.18 10.62
C PHE A 55 -6.20 -2.69 10.55
N SER A 56 -7.13 -3.39 9.91
CA SER A 56 -7.02 -4.84 9.70
C SER A 56 -5.79 -5.17 8.87
N LYS A 57 -4.94 -6.05 9.41
CA LYS A 57 -3.74 -6.53 8.70
C LYS A 57 -4.07 -7.65 7.70
N ASP A 58 -5.28 -8.18 7.71
CA ASP A 58 -5.70 -9.33 6.89
C ASP A 58 -5.52 -9.09 5.38
N LEU A 59 -5.77 -7.86 4.93
CA LEU A 59 -5.59 -7.45 3.53
C LEU A 59 -4.10 -7.37 3.14
N LEU A 60 -3.21 -7.16 4.12
CA LEU A 60 -1.76 -7.08 3.92
C LEU A 60 -1.09 -8.44 4.11
N GLY A 61 -1.64 -9.28 4.99
CA GLY A 61 -1.07 -10.51 5.51
C GLY A 61 -1.28 -11.78 4.69
N SER A 62 -1.90 -11.71 3.51
CA SER A 62 -1.95 -12.91 2.65
C SER A 62 -0.53 -13.33 2.27
N LYS A 63 -0.13 -14.48 2.84
CA LYS A 63 1.15 -15.18 2.76
C LYS A 63 1.82 -14.94 1.40
N MET A 64 2.71 -13.96 1.40
CA MET A 64 3.65 -13.67 0.34
C MET A 64 4.65 -14.83 0.34
N GLU A 65 4.39 -15.86 -0.47
CA GLU A 65 5.50 -16.56 -1.10
C GLU A 65 6.26 -15.49 -1.89
N SER A 66 7.34 -15.05 -1.26
CA SER A 66 8.38 -14.22 -1.80
C SER A 66 8.74 -14.64 -3.23
N VAL A 67 9.02 -13.62 -4.05
CA VAL A 67 9.69 -13.70 -5.36
C VAL A 67 8.78 -14.00 -6.55
N SER A 68 8.19 -12.95 -7.13
CA SER A 68 8.19 -12.80 -8.59
C SER A 68 7.81 -11.35 -8.98
N PRO A 69 8.62 -10.63 -9.79
CA PRO A 69 8.47 -9.19 -10.08
C PRO A 69 7.23 -8.76 -10.87
N LEU A 70 6.28 -9.66 -11.15
CA LEU A 70 5.15 -9.40 -12.04
C LEU A 70 3.78 -9.62 -11.39
N SER A 71 3.62 -9.30 -10.09
CA SER A 71 2.37 -9.47 -9.33
C SER A 71 1.50 -8.22 -9.17
N LEU A 72 1.46 -7.38 -10.19
CA LEU A 72 0.65 -6.14 -10.23
C LEU A 72 -0.81 -6.30 -9.78
N SER A 73 -1.45 -7.43 -10.07
CA SER A 73 -2.88 -7.64 -9.74
C SER A 73 -3.17 -7.90 -8.25
N GLN A 74 -2.29 -8.56 -7.50
CA GLN A 74 -2.48 -8.73 -6.04
C GLN A 74 -1.91 -7.56 -5.24
N ASP A 75 -0.92 -6.86 -5.79
CA ASP A 75 -0.40 -5.65 -5.19
C ASP A 75 -1.38 -4.49 -5.33
N TRP A 76 -2.24 -4.49 -6.36
CA TRP A 76 -3.21 -3.43 -6.58
C TRP A 76 -4.19 -3.25 -5.42
N GLY A 77 -4.80 -4.33 -4.91
CA GLY A 77 -5.70 -4.25 -3.76
C GLY A 77 -5.00 -3.71 -2.50
N LYS A 78 -3.75 -4.15 -2.26
CA LYS A 78 -2.90 -3.64 -1.16
C LYS A 78 -2.59 -2.16 -1.35
N ARG A 79 -2.24 -1.74 -2.57
CA ARG A 79 -1.92 -0.36 -2.90
C ARG A 79 -3.13 0.57 -2.74
N VAL A 80 -4.30 0.15 -3.23
CA VAL A 80 -5.57 0.88 -3.06
C VAL A 80 -5.95 1.00 -1.58
N PHE A 81 -5.81 -0.10 -0.82
CA PHE A 81 -6.01 -0.07 0.64
C PHE A 81 -5.03 0.89 1.32
N MET A 82 -3.76 0.88 0.96
CA MET A 82 -2.74 1.78 1.51
C MET A 82 -3.03 3.26 1.21
N VAL A 83 -3.64 3.61 0.07
CA VAL A 83 -4.09 4.99 -0.21
C VAL A 83 -5.08 5.43 0.87
N SER A 84 -6.07 4.59 1.18
CA SER A 84 -7.07 4.88 2.22
C SER A 84 -6.46 4.97 3.61
N VAL A 85 -5.50 4.09 3.94
CA VAL A 85 -4.78 4.13 5.22
C VAL A 85 -3.99 5.44 5.36
N LEU A 86 -3.24 5.85 4.33
CA LEU A 86 -2.47 7.10 4.36
C LEU A 86 -3.36 8.34 4.46
N GLU A 87 -4.52 8.35 3.78
CA GLU A 87 -5.49 9.45 3.93
C GLU A 87 -6.08 9.51 5.35
N ALA A 88 -6.39 8.36 5.95
CA ALA A 88 -6.89 8.30 7.33
C ALA A 88 -5.84 8.86 8.31
N TYR A 89 -4.56 8.47 8.15
CA TYR A 89 -3.47 9.03 8.96
C TYR A 89 -3.27 10.53 8.74
N GLU A 90 -3.40 11.03 7.51
CA GLU A 90 -3.31 12.47 7.25
C GLU A 90 -4.40 13.25 8.00
N LYS A 91 -5.64 12.76 7.99
CA LYS A 91 -6.76 13.38 8.73
C LYS A 91 -6.55 13.30 10.24
N LEU A 92 -6.15 12.14 10.75
CA LEU A 92 -5.86 11.92 12.17
C LEU A 92 -4.77 12.87 12.66
N LEU A 93 -3.62 12.92 11.98
CA LEU A 93 -2.51 13.79 12.35
C LEU A 93 -2.86 15.27 12.21
N GLY A 94 -3.69 15.63 11.22
CA GLY A 94 -4.23 16.98 11.09
C GLY A 94 -5.13 17.39 12.26
N GLN A 95 -5.95 16.47 12.76
CA GLN A 95 -6.79 16.68 13.94
C GLN A 95 -5.94 16.81 15.21
N MET A 96 -4.96 15.91 15.41
CA MET A 96 -4.04 15.97 16.55
C MET A 96 -3.24 17.29 16.60
N LEU A 97 -2.94 17.88 15.44
CA LEU A 97 -2.32 19.21 15.36
C LEU A 97 -3.28 20.37 15.70
N SER A 98 -4.59 20.15 15.57
CA SER A 98 -5.63 21.16 15.81
C SER A 98 -6.17 21.15 17.26
N GLU A 99 -5.75 20.17 18.08
CA GLU A 99 -6.19 20.05 19.47
C GLU A 99 -5.48 21.09 20.38
N PRO A 100 -6.23 21.84 21.20
CA PRO A 100 -5.68 22.86 22.10
C PRO A 100 -5.13 22.17 23.35
N PRO A 101 -3.82 21.90 23.37
CA PRO A 101 -2.88 22.98 23.72
C PRO A 101 -1.83 23.30 22.64
N LEU A 102 -1.88 22.70 21.44
CA LEU A 102 -0.89 22.93 20.38
C LEU A 102 -1.12 24.22 19.55
N ASN A 103 -2.30 24.82 19.68
CA ASN A 103 -2.79 25.89 18.79
C ASN A 103 -2.06 27.24 18.94
N SER A 104 -1.33 27.46 20.03
CA SER A 104 -0.53 28.68 20.22
C SER A 104 0.79 28.70 19.42
N SER A 105 1.20 27.60 18.77
CA SER A 105 2.48 27.54 18.05
C SER A 105 2.47 26.74 16.74
N ALA A 106 1.34 26.13 16.36
CA ALA A 106 1.24 25.19 15.23
C ALA A 106 0.72 25.81 13.92
N GLN A 107 0.44 27.11 13.88
CA GLN A 107 -0.36 27.71 12.80
C GLN A 107 0.33 27.74 11.43
N ASN A 108 1.63 27.42 11.35
CA ASN A 108 2.32 27.17 10.09
C ASN A 108 3.34 26.03 10.25
N CYS A 109 3.05 24.84 9.70
CA CYS A 109 4.11 23.85 9.40
C CYS A 109 5.02 24.33 8.22
N SER A 110 4.86 25.59 7.79
CA SER A 110 5.62 26.30 6.76
C SER A 110 6.71 27.10 7.47
N ASP A 111 7.97 26.81 7.14
CA ASP A 111 9.19 27.44 7.64
C ASP A 111 9.61 27.16 9.08
N GLY A 112 10.85 26.69 9.20
CA GLY A 112 11.51 26.27 10.44
C GLY A 112 11.80 27.43 11.39
N ARG A 113 10.75 28.07 11.91
CA ARG A 113 10.86 29.08 12.96
C ARG A 113 10.81 28.41 14.33
N ALA A 114 11.81 28.72 15.14
CA ALA A 114 12.16 28.11 16.42
C ALA A 114 11.18 28.39 17.58
N GLY A 115 9.87 28.23 17.36
CA GLY A 115 8.83 28.43 18.38
C GLY A 115 7.84 27.28 18.54
N THR A 116 7.93 26.23 17.72
CA THR A 116 7.01 25.10 17.73
C THR A 116 7.50 24.04 18.72
N GLY A 117 6.69 23.72 19.75
CA GLY A 117 7.05 22.73 20.77
C GLY A 117 7.46 21.36 20.17
N PRO A 118 8.31 20.56 20.87
CA PRO A 118 8.88 19.31 20.34
C PRO A 118 7.83 18.32 19.78
N LEU A 119 6.66 18.29 20.40
CA LEU A 119 5.50 17.50 19.99
C LEU A 119 4.93 17.96 18.65
N ALA A 120 4.65 19.27 18.52
CA ALA A 120 4.11 19.88 17.32
C ALA A 120 5.08 19.73 16.12
N HIS A 121 6.39 19.83 16.38
CA HIS A 121 7.41 19.58 15.36
C HIS A 121 7.39 18.13 14.87
N SER A 122 7.27 17.16 15.79
CA SER A 122 7.19 15.73 15.46
C SER A 122 5.93 15.39 14.67
N LEU A 123 4.77 15.95 15.05
CA LEU A 123 3.51 15.80 14.31
C LEU A 123 3.58 16.41 12.90
N CYS A 124 4.07 17.66 12.75
CA CYS A 124 4.26 18.28 11.45
C CYS A 124 5.22 17.46 10.56
N PHE A 125 6.31 16.91 11.12
CA PHE A 125 7.26 16.09 10.38
C PHE A 125 6.61 14.80 9.85
N VAL A 126 5.91 14.06 10.71
CA VAL A 126 5.22 12.81 10.34
C VAL A 126 4.11 13.10 9.32
N LEU A 127 3.31 14.16 9.53
CA LEU A 127 2.27 14.57 8.60
C LEU A 127 2.84 14.91 7.21
N ARG A 128 3.96 15.63 7.15
CA ARG A 128 4.65 15.93 5.88
C ARG A 128 5.14 14.65 5.20
N ALA A 129 5.78 13.74 5.94
CA ALA A 129 6.25 12.48 5.40
C ALA A 129 5.12 11.60 4.84
N VAL A 130 3.97 11.55 5.52
CA VAL A 130 2.76 10.82 5.04
C VAL A 130 2.21 11.46 3.76
N ARG A 131 2.13 12.79 3.70
CA ARG A 131 1.70 13.52 2.50
C ARG A 131 2.62 13.29 1.32
N ASP A 132 3.93 13.35 1.54
CA ASP A 132 4.94 13.14 0.51
C ASP A 132 4.88 11.71 -0.01
N LEU A 133 4.80 10.72 0.88
CA LEU A 133 4.64 9.31 0.50
C LEU A 133 3.41 9.11 -0.38
N ARG A 134 2.26 9.70 -0.02
CA ARG A 134 1.04 9.61 -0.82
C ARG A 134 1.18 10.31 -2.18
N ARG A 135 1.72 11.52 -2.21
CA ARG A 135 1.89 12.32 -3.44
C ARG A 135 2.87 11.69 -4.43
N HIS A 136 3.95 11.09 -3.95
CA HIS A 136 4.99 10.56 -4.81
C HIS A 136 4.75 9.10 -5.21
N HIS A 137 4.20 8.27 -4.32
CA HIS A 137 4.07 6.83 -4.58
C HIS A 137 2.65 6.36 -4.86
N TYR A 138 1.63 7.16 -4.54
CA TYR A 138 0.22 6.73 -4.60
C TYR A 138 -0.70 7.67 -5.38
N ARG A 139 -0.20 8.79 -5.91
CA ARG A 139 -1.02 9.79 -6.64
C ARG A 139 -1.75 9.20 -7.84
N SER A 140 -1.15 8.24 -8.54
CA SER A 140 -1.77 7.58 -9.70
C SER A 140 -2.91 6.62 -9.32
N LEU A 141 -3.04 6.24 -8.04
CA LEU A 141 -3.98 5.23 -7.56
C LEU A 141 -5.26 5.83 -6.94
N GLU A 142 -5.28 7.13 -6.66
CA GLU A 142 -6.48 7.89 -6.26
C GLU A 142 -7.67 7.68 -7.23
N PRO A 143 -7.54 7.85 -8.56
CA PRO A 143 -8.65 7.63 -9.48
C PRO A 143 -9.12 6.16 -9.49
N ASP A 144 -8.19 5.21 -9.37
CA ASP A 144 -8.51 3.78 -9.35
C ASP A 144 -9.24 3.37 -8.08
N ARG A 145 -8.85 3.94 -6.93
CA ARG A 145 -9.57 3.77 -5.67
C ARG A 145 -11.00 4.27 -5.79
N ASN A 146 -11.20 5.49 -6.31
CA ASN A 146 -12.52 6.10 -6.40
C ASN A 146 -13.42 5.31 -7.37
N LYS A 147 -12.86 4.81 -8.49
CA LYS A 147 -13.56 3.91 -9.41
C LYS A 147 -13.95 2.60 -8.74
N LEU A 148 -13.05 1.98 -7.97
CA LEU A 148 -13.35 0.74 -7.25
C LEU A 148 -14.46 0.96 -6.21
N LEU A 149 -14.33 1.97 -5.36
CA LEU A 149 -15.33 2.29 -4.34
C LEU A 149 -16.69 2.62 -4.97
N GLY A 150 -16.71 3.41 -6.04
CA GLY A 150 -17.93 3.72 -6.78
C GLY A 150 -18.56 2.46 -7.40
N GLY A 151 -17.75 1.55 -7.95
CA GLY A 151 -18.21 0.26 -8.46
C GLY A 151 -18.80 -0.63 -7.37
N LEU A 152 -18.15 -0.73 -6.21
CA LEU A 152 -18.65 -1.50 -5.07
C LEU A 152 -19.96 -0.93 -4.52
N GLN A 153 -20.07 0.40 -4.42
CA GLN A 153 -21.29 1.07 -4.00
C GLN A 153 -22.43 0.87 -5.00
N ALA A 154 -22.13 0.85 -6.30
CA ALA A 154 -23.12 0.53 -7.33
C ALA A 154 -23.62 -0.92 -7.20
N VAL A 155 -22.73 -1.88 -6.91
CA VAL A 155 -23.11 -3.27 -6.63
C VAL A 155 -23.99 -3.37 -5.38
N GLN A 156 -23.64 -2.66 -4.30
CA GLN A 156 -24.47 -2.61 -3.09
C GLN A 156 -25.86 -2.04 -3.39
N LYS A 157 -25.95 -0.96 -4.17
CA LYS A 157 -27.23 -0.38 -4.57
C LYS A 157 -28.06 -1.33 -5.43
N ILE A 158 -27.43 -2.07 -6.35
CA ILE A 158 -28.11 -3.12 -7.13
C ILE A 158 -28.67 -4.19 -6.19
N GLN A 159 -27.96 -4.55 -5.12
CA GLN A 159 -28.42 -5.53 -4.13
C GLN A 159 -29.71 -5.08 -3.42
N GLU A 160 -29.84 -3.79 -3.13
CA GLU A 160 -31.06 -3.20 -2.57
C GLU A 160 -32.21 -3.19 -3.59
N ASP A 161 -31.89 -2.93 -4.86
CA ASP A 161 -32.83 -2.90 -5.98
C ASP A 161 -33.15 -4.29 -6.57
N ILE A 162 -32.61 -5.38 -6.00
CA ILE A 162 -32.85 -6.77 -6.44
C ILE A 162 -34.35 -7.08 -6.53
N LYS A 163 -35.24 -6.44 -5.77
CA LYS A 163 -36.68 -6.74 -5.87
C LYS A 163 -37.33 -6.31 -7.20
N ARG A 164 -36.65 -5.52 -8.04
CA ARG A 164 -37.20 -5.01 -9.30
C ARG A 164 -36.98 -6.00 -10.45
N ARG A 165 -38.08 -6.46 -11.07
CA ARG A 165 -38.06 -7.39 -12.22
C ARG A 165 -37.15 -6.93 -13.37
N VAL A 166 -37.10 -5.63 -13.66
CA VAL A 166 -36.23 -5.06 -14.72
C VAL A 166 -34.74 -5.27 -14.41
N VAL A 167 -34.35 -5.19 -13.14
CA VAL A 167 -32.95 -5.40 -12.70
C VAL A 167 -32.55 -6.86 -12.89
N TRP A 168 -33.45 -7.82 -12.60
CA TRP A 168 -33.21 -9.24 -12.85
C TRP A 168 -32.98 -9.54 -14.33
N SER A 169 -33.86 -9.06 -15.20
CA SER A 169 -33.74 -9.32 -16.64
C SER A 169 -32.42 -8.77 -17.21
N LYS A 170 -31.99 -7.59 -16.77
CA LYS A 170 -30.70 -7.00 -17.16
C LYS A 170 -29.52 -7.79 -16.60
N ALA A 171 -29.56 -8.14 -15.32
CA ALA A 171 -28.50 -8.92 -14.67
C ALA A 171 -28.32 -10.30 -15.32
N LEU A 172 -29.43 -10.97 -15.66
CA LEU A 172 -29.41 -12.25 -16.38
C LEU A 172 -28.81 -12.13 -17.78
N TRP A 173 -29.05 -11.02 -18.47
CA TRP A 173 -28.48 -10.75 -19.78
C TRP A 173 -26.95 -10.58 -19.71
N GLU A 174 -26.45 -9.87 -18.70
CA GLU A 174 -25.01 -9.62 -18.52
C GLU A 174 -24.27 -10.82 -17.88
N LEU A 175 -25.00 -11.74 -17.24
CA LEU A 175 -24.44 -12.86 -16.49
C LEU A 175 -23.52 -13.75 -17.34
N GLN A 176 -23.88 -14.01 -18.60
CA GLN A 176 -23.08 -14.86 -19.48
C GLN A 176 -21.68 -14.27 -19.71
N TRP A 177 -21.61 -12.97 -20.01
CA TRP A 177 -20.34 -12.28 -20.20
C TRP A 177 -19.53 -12.19 -18.89
N LEU A 178 -20.19 -11.83 -17.78
CA LEU A 178 -19.55 -11.75 -16.47
C LEU A 178 -18.96 -13.09 -16.02
N TYR A 179 -19.69 -14.19 -16.23
CA TYR A 179 -19.23 -15.55 -15.90
C TYR A 179 -18.00 -15.95 -16.72
N GLN A 180 -17.99 -15.64 -18.02
CA GLN A 180 -16.84 -15.89 -18.88
C GLN A 180 -15.61 -15.08 -18.43
N GLU A 181 -15.79 -13.78 -18.14
CA GLU A 181 -14.70 -12.94 -17.68
C GLU A 181 -14.13 -13.45 -16.34
N ALA A 182 -15.01 -13.77 -15.38
CA ALA A 182 -14.63 -14.31 -14.08
C ALA A 182 -13.87 -15.65 -14.19
N SER A 183 -14.33 -16.54 -15.08
CA SER A 183 -13.66 -17.82 -15.35
C SER A 183 -12.28 -17.62 -15.96
N SER A 184 -12.14 -16.66 -16.89
CA SER A 184 -10.85 -16.33 -17.53
C SER A 184 -9.80 -15.86 -16.51
N LEU A 185 -10.22 -15.14 -15.47
CA LEU A 185 -9.32 -14.65 -14.41
C LEU A 185 -8.70 -15.81 -13.62
N VAL A 186 -9.49 -16.86 -13.36
CA VAL A 186 -9.02 -18.08 -12.67
C VAL A 186 -8.03 -18.83 -13.55
N GLU A 187 -8.31 -18.97 -14.84
CA GLU A 187 -7.44 -19.64 -15.79
C GLU A 187 -6.12 -18.89 -16.00
N LYS A 188 -6.16 -17.56 -16.19
CA LYS A 188 -4.96 -16.70 -16.24
C LYS A 188 -4.09 -16.89 -15.00
N ARG A 189 -4.69 -17.03 -13.81
CA ARG A 189 -3.97 -17.33 -12.56
C ARG A 189 -3.32 -18.71 -12.59
N ALA A 190 -4.03 -19.74 -13.05
CA ALA A 190 -3.50 -21.10 -13.18
C ALA A 190 -2.37 -21.19 -14.21
N GLN A 191 -2.52 -20.56 -15.38
CA GLN A 191 -1.51 -20.53 -16.42
C GLN A 191 -0.26 -19.77 -15.98
N ARG A 192 -0.42 -18.66 -15.25
CA ARG A 192 0.70 -17.93 -14.66
C ARG A 192 1.48 -18.76 -13.63
N ARG A 193 0.80 -19.60 -12.83
CA ARG A 193 1.45 -20.58 -11.94
C ARG A 193 2.24 -21.63 -12.72
N ARG A 194 1.69 -22.16 -13.82
CA ARG A 194 2.37 -23.13 -14.69
C ARG A 194 3.65 -22.55 -15.32
N ARG A 195 3.59 -21.33 -15.85
CA ARG A 195 4.77 -20.63 -16.42
C ARG A 195 5.89 -20.44 -15.40
N ARG A 196 5.55 -20.12 -14.14
CA ARG A 196 6.55 -20.01 -13.05
C ARG A 196 7.28 -21.33 -12.79
N ARG A 197 6.56 -22.45 -12.79
CA ARG A 197 7.16 -23.79 -12.61
C ARG A 197 8.10 -24.16 -13.76
N GLN A 198 7.75 -23.78 -15.00
CA GLN A 198 8.60 -24.02 -16.16
C GLN A 198 9.89 -23.18 -16.12
N ALA A 199 9.81 -21.89 -15.77
CA ALA A 199 10.99 -21.03 -15.64
C ALA A 199 11.95 -21.46 -14.52
N GLN A 200 11.44 -22.06 -13.44
CA GLN A 200 12.26 -22.61 -12.36
C GLN A 200 12.97 -23.93 -12.76
N ARG A 201 12.37 -24.74 -13.63
CA ARG A 201 13.01 -25.96 -14.15
C ARG A 201 14.15 -25.68 -15.11
N VAL A 202 14.06 -24.61 -15.90
CA VAL A 202 15.14 -24.19 -16.83
C VAL A 202 16.36 -23.63 -16.08
N LYS A 203 16.18 -23.12 -14.85
CA LYS A 203 17.26 -22.51 -14.06
C LYS A 203 18.09 -23.51 -13.24
N ASN A 204 17.67 -24.79 -13.15
CA ASN A 204 18.43 -25.89 -12.57
C ASN A 204 18.74 -26.97 -13.64
N PRO A 205 19.63 -26.72 -14.61
CA PRO A 205 20.07 -27.76 -15.53
C PRO A 205 21.27 -28.53 -14.95
N GLN A 206 21.23 -28.98 -13.69
CA GLN A 206 22.25 -29.90 -13.16
C GLN A 206 21.69 -30.81 -12.08
N ARG A 207 21.29 -32.01 -12.52
CA ARG A 207 21.50 -33.31 -11.84
C ARG A 207 20.99 -34.39 -12.79
N GLY A 208 21.83 -34.69 -13.78
CA GLY A 208 21.87 -35.93 -14.55
C GLY A 208 23.32 -36.36 -14.55
#